data_AF-A0AA40H4Z6-F1
#
_entry.id   AF-A0AA40H4Z6-F1
#
_cell.length_a   1.000
_cell.length_b   1.000
_cell.length_c   1.000
_cell.angle_alpha   90.00
_cell.angle_beta   90.00
_cell.angle_gamma   90.00
#
_symmetry.space_group_name_H-M   'P 1'
#
loop_
_entity.id
_entity.type
_entity.pdbx_description
1 polymer ?
#
loop_
_entity_poly.entity_id
_entity_poly.type
_entity_poly.pdbx_seq_one_letter_code
_entity_poly.pdbx_strand_id
1 'polypeptide(L)'
;LKKSGFPVQLLPEVGDPGSIAGRTICAWHGIPKGAKVGIALGDFQCSVYSCLTERTDAVLNISTSAQLTVSMPQGFQPPETPDPSSAVTYFPYFSGDYLAVAASLNGGNVLATFVDMVARWTEELGLQVQESAIYTKIIKAALAQNNSKLSVHPTIFGERHIPEQMASVTNIAVSDLSLGHVTRALCRGIVENLCSMLPVQRLMEMGVRRILGSGSALARNEVLRQEVERIFPFPVVYGKDVDAAVGAAMVM
;
A
#
# COMPACT_ATOMS: atom_id res chain seq x y z
N LEU A 1 9.48 28.28 -3.77
CA LEU A 1 10.22 28.49 -2.50
C LEU A 1 10.78 29.90 -2.35
N LYS A 2 11.85 30.30 -3.07
CA LYS A 2 12.41 31.67 -2.93
C LYS A 2 11.38 32.78 -3.20
N LYS A 3 10.57 32.63 -4.26
CA LYS A 3 9.46 33.57 -4.59
C LYS A 3 8.38 33.66 -3.51
N SER A 4 8.26 32.62 -2.67
CA SER A 4 7.28 32.53 -1.57
C SER A 4 7.87 33.01 -0.23
N GLY A 5 9.08 33.61 -0.22
CA GLY A 5 9.76 34.07 0.98
C GLY A 5 10.46 32.98 1.81
N PHE A 6 10.54 31.75 1.30
CA PHE A 6 11.21 30.65 2.02
C PHE A 6 12.75 30.82 2.00
N PRO A 7 13.44 30.70 3.16
CA PRO A 7 14.90 30.80 3.24
C PRO A 7 15.58 29.55 2.66
N VAL A 8 15.84 29.56 1.35
CA VAL A 8 16.37 28.42 0.60
C VAL A 8 17.75 27.91 1.08
N GLN A 9 18.50 28.72 1.81
CA GLN A 9 19.75 28.31 2.45
C GLN A 9 19.58 27.29 3.60
N LEU A 10 18.35 27.06 4.06
CA LEU A 10 18.03 26.01 5.04
C LEU A 10 17.75 24.66 4.37
N LEU A 11 17.69 24.60 3.03
CA LEU A 11 17.51 23.32 2.34
C LEU A 11 18.78 22.47 2.52
N PRO A 12 18.63 21.16 2.76
CA PRO A 12 19.77 20.27 2.87
C PRO A 12 20.47 20.12 1.51
N GLU A 13 21.78 19.82 1.56
CA GLU A 13 22.50 19.35 0.39
C GLU A 13 21.97 17.95 0.01
N VAL A 14 21.63 17.76 -1.26
CA VAL A 14 21.17 16.48 -1.80
C VAL A 14 22.39 15.71 -2.28
N GLY A 15 22.60 14.51 -1.75
CA GLY A 15 23.64 13.60 -2.22
C GLY A 15 23.06 12.28 -2.70
N ASP A 16 23.90 11.50 -3.38
CA ASP A 16 23.49 10.24 -3.98
C ASP A 16 23.23 9.17 -2.91
N PRO A 17 22.20 8.31 -3.09
CA PRO A 17 21.99 7.15 -2.24
C PRO A 17 23.23 6.26 -2.13
N GLY A 18 23.54 5.78 -0.93
CA GLY A 18 24.72 4.94 -0.64
C GLY A 18 26.02 5.73 -0.44
N SER A 19 26.02 7.04 -0.67
CA SER A 19 27.17 7.89 -0.33
C SER A 19 27.29 8.12 1.18
N ILE A 20 28.50 8.48 1.62
CA ILE A 20 28.82 8.70 3.03
C ILE A 20 28.57 10.17 3.39
N ALA A 21 27.60 10.40 4.27
CA ALA A 21 27.33 11.72 4.86
C ALA A 21 28.45 12.16 5.81
N GLY A 22 29.11 11.22 6.47
CA GLY A 22 30.21 11.54 7.37
C GLY A 22 30.70 10.37 8.20
N ARG A 23 31.35 10.68 9.33
CA ARG A 23 31.85 9.69 10.29
C ARG A 23 31.49 10.09 11.71
N THR A 24 31.26 9.11 12.57
CA THR A 24 31.02 9.36 14.00
C THR A 24 32.25 10.01 14.65
N ILE A 25 32.04 11.07 15.44
CA ILE A 25 33.13 11.80 16.11
C ILE A 25 33.53 11.18 17.46
N CYS A 26 32.67 10.34 18.03
CA CYS A 26 32.88 9.59 19.27
C CYS A 26 32.18 8.21 19.18
N ALA A 27 32.44 7.34 20.16
CA ALA A 27 31.70 6.09 20.28
C ALA A 27 30.31 6.35 20.88
N TRP A 28 29.29 5.65 20.39
CA TRP A 28 27.89 5.84 20.80
C TRP A 28 27.11 4.53 20.69
N HIS A 29 26.49 4.07 21.80
CA HIS A 29 25.72 2.81 21.88
C HIS A 29 26.35 1.60 21.16
N GLY A 30 27.65 1.36 21.39
CA GLY A 30 28.36 0.23 20.78
C GLY A 30 28.88 0.46 19.36
N ILE A 31 28.58 1.61 18.74
CA ILE A 31 29.15 2.03 17.46
C ILE A 31 30.48 2.76 17.73
N PRO A 32 31.61 2.36 17.13
CA PRO A 32 32.90 2.98 17.40
C PRO A 32 33.02 4.38 16.79
N LYS A 33 33.94 5.18 17.32
CA LYS A 33 34.38 6.44 16.69
C LYS A 33 34.95 6.16 15.29
N GLY A 34 34.64 7.02 14.32
CA GLY A 34 35.12 6.91 12.94
C GLY A 34 34.29 5.99 12.04
N ALA A 35 33.23 5.38 12.57
CA ALA A 35 32.27 4.59 11.80
C ALA A 35 31.65 5.45 10.69
N LYS A 36 31.55 4.90 9.48
CA LYS A 36 30.94 5.59 8.34
C LYS A 36 29.44 5.71 8.55
N VAL A 37 28.89 6.87 8.24
CA VAL A 37 27.45 7.15 8.30
C VAL A 37 26.98 7.48 6.89
N GLY A 38 26.01 6.73 6.38
CA GLY A 38 25.41 6.96 5.07
C GLY A 38 24.51 8.20 5.04
N ILE A 39 24.21 8.69 3.84
CA ILE A 39 23.13 9.66 3.63
C ILE A 39 21.79 9.03 4.04
N ALA A 40 20.90 9.84 4.61
CA ALA A 40 19.55 9.43 4.98
C ALA A 40 18.75 9.04 3.73
N LEU A 41 18.04 7.92 3.82
CA LEU A 41 17.21 7.37 2.75
C LEU A 41 15.74 7.39 3.18
N GLY A 42 14.83 7.50 2.19
CA GLY A 42 13.40 7.37 2.44
C GLY A 42 13.03 5.94 2.83
N ASP A 43 12.19 5.82 3.86
CA ASP A 43 11.72 4.52 4.38
C ASP A 43 10.95 3.72 3.33
N PHE A 44 10.10 4.40 2.54
CA PHE A 44 9.33 3.81 1.45
C PHE A 44 10.24 3.23 0.36
N GLN A 45 11.21 4.01 -0.14
CA GLN A 45 12.14 3.53 -1.16
C GLN A 45 12.95 2.33 -0.64
N CYS A 46 13.43 2.38 0.61
CA CYS A 46 14.17 1.27 1.20
C CYS A 46 13.30 0.02 1.36
N SER A 47 12.05 0.20 1.83
CA SER A 47 11.07 -0.88 1.96
C SER A 47 10.87 -1.59 0.63
N VAL A 48 10.63 -0.82 -0.43
CA VAL A 48 10.44 -1.34 -1.79
C VAL A 48 11.73 -2.01 -2.33
N TYR A 49 12.91 -1.44 -2.03
CA TYR A 49 14.20 -2.01 -2.41
C TYR A 49 14.52 -3.34 -1.72
N SER A 50 14.07 -3.52 -0.47
CA SER A 50 14.28 -4.77 0.28
C SER A 50 13.59 -5.98 -0.34
N CYS A 51 12.50 -5.76 -1.10
CA CYS A 51 11.69 -6.85 -1.66
C CYS A 51 11.78 -6.96 -3.18
N LEU A 52 12.03 -5.87 -3.91
CA LEU A 52 12.20 -5.86 -5.36
C LEU A 52 13.35 -6.78 -5.78
N THR A 53 13.04 -7.73 -6.66
CA THR A 53 14.05 -8.63 -7.24
C THR A 53 14.31 -8.33 -8.71
N GLU A 54 13.26 -7.95 -9.43
CA GLU A 54 13.32 -7.61 -10.85
C GLU A 54 12.57 -6.29 -11.07
N ARG A 55 13.00 -5.49 -12.04
CA ARG A 55 12.30 -4.23 -12.41
C ARG A 55 10.85 -4.45 -12.86
N THR A 56 10.55 -5.66 -13.31
CA THR A 56 9.21 -6.10 -13.73
C THR A 56 8.34 -6.56 -12.56
N ASP A 57 8.81 -6.46 -11.32
CA ASP A 57 8.00 -6.75 -10.15
C ASP A 57 7.15 -5.52 -9.80
N ALA A 58 5.87 -5.76 -9.49
CA ALA A 58 5.05 -4.79 -8.77
C ALA A 58 5.02 -5.16 -7.28
N VAL A 59 5.01 -4.17 -6.40
CA VAL A 59 4.90 -4.37 -4.95
C VAL A 59 3.52 -3.92 -4.49
N LEU A 60 2.74 -4.86 -3.94
CA LEU A 60 1.42 -4.62 -3.38
C LEU A 60 1.51 -4.75 -1.86
N ASN A 61 1.34 -3.65 -1.14
CA ASN A 61 1.35 -3.63 0.32
C ASN A 61 -0.04 -3.25 0.84
N ILE A 62 -0.72 -4.17 1.55
CA ILE A 62 -1.99 -3.87 2.22
C ILE A 62 -1.84 -4.13 3.72
N SER A 63 -1.70 -3.04 4.47
CA SER A 63 -1.63 -3.01 5.93
C SER A 63 -2.76 -2.12 6.45
N THR A 64 -2.51 -1.12 7.29
CA THR A 64 -3.53 -0.13 7.68
C THR A 64 -4.13 0.57 6.45
N SER A 65 -3.27 1.02 5.53
CA SER A 65 -3.63 1.55 4.21
C SER A 65 -3.20 0.57 3.11
N ALA A 66 -3.36 0.95 1.84
CA ALA A 66 -3.00 0.09 0.71
C ALA A 66 -2.14 0.84 -0.32
N GLN A 67 -1.14 0.17 -0.87
CA GLN A 67 -0.22 0.74 -1.86
C GLN A 67 0.10 -0.26 -2.95
N LEU A 68 0.12 0.21 -4.20
CA LEU A 68 0.60 -0.53 -5.36
C LEU A 68 1.73 0.26 -6.02
N THR A 69 2.92 -0.33 -6.07
CA THR A 69 4.16 0.32 -6.51
C THR A 69 4.78 -0.43 -7.67
N VAL A 70 5.30 0.29 -8.66
CA VAL A 70 6.03 -0.26 -9.81
C VAL A 70 7.22 0.62 -10.16
N SER A 71 8.30 0.01 -10.64
CA SER A 71 9.43 0.77 -11.19
C SER A 71 9.07 1.35 -12.56
N MET A 72 9.41 2.61 -12.78
CA MET A 72 9.24 3.27 -14.07
C MET A 72 10.32 2.82 -15.07
N PRO A 73 10.03 2.87 -16.38
CA PRO A 73 11.03 2.61 -17.41
C PRO A 73 12.23 3.53 -17.26
N GLN A 74 13.41 3.03 -17.66
CA GLN A 74 14.64 3.81 -17.61
C GLN A 74 14.51 5.11 -18.42
N GLY A 75 14.97 6.22 -17.85
CA GLY A 75 14.89 7.54 -18.48
C GLY A 75 13.54 8.23 -18.33
N PHE A 76 12.55 7.60 -17.69
CA PHE A 76 11.32 8.29 -17.30
C PHE A 76 11.64 9.48 -16.38
N GLN A 77 10.99 10.61 -16.64
CA GLN A 77 11.00 11.76 -15.74
C GLN A 77 9.55 12.12 -15.42
N PRO A 78 9.20 12.34 -14.13
CA PRO A 78 7.88 12.79 -13.77
C PRO A 78 7.64 14.23 -14.26
N PRO A 79 6.37 14.67 -14.35
CA PRO A 79 6.05 16.07 -14.63
C PRO A 79 6.74 17.00 -13.62
N GLU A 80 7.28 18.13 -14.08
CA GLU A 80 7.95 19.12 -13.21
C GLU A 80 7.00 19.66 -12.13
N THR A 81 5.71 19.76 -12.45
CA THR A 81 4.65 20.14 -11.52
C THR A 81 3.71 18.95 -11.32
N PRO A 82 3.70 18.32 -10.14
CA PRO A 82 2.76 17.25 -9.84
C PRO A 82 1.31 17.74 -9.92
N ASP A 83 0.46 16.95 -10.55
CA ASP A 83 -0.99 17.18 -10.56
C ASP A 83 -1.59 16.63 -9.25
N PRO A 84 -2.17 17.48 -8.38
CA PRO A 84 -2.76 17.04 -7.11
C PRO A 84 -4.00 16.15 -7.31
N SER A 85 -4.62 16.17 -8.49
CA SER A 85 -5.73 15.29 -8.86
C SER A 85 -5.28 13.95 -9.45
N SER A 86 -3.97 13.73 -9.59
CA SER A 86 -3.44 12.46 -10.04
C SER A 86 -3.52 11.40 -8.95
N ALA A 87 -4.10 10.25 -9.29
CA ALA A 87 -4.16 9.09 -8.41
C ALA A 87 -2.80 8.39 -8.21
N VAL A 88 -1.81 8.72 -9.06
CA VAL A 88 -0.47 8.12 -9.03
C VAL A 88 0.55 9.20 -8.69
N THR A 89 1.38 8.92 -7.69
CA THR A 89 2.51 9.77 -7.33
C THR A 89 3.83 9.11 -7.76
N TYR A 90 4.79 9.93 -8.19
CA TYR A 90 6.12 9.46 -8.57
C TYR A 90 7.15 9.80 -7.51
N PHE A 91 7.96 8.82 -7.11
CA PHE A 91 9.03 8.99 -6.12
C PHE A 91 10.39 8.73 -6.76
N PRO A 92 11.41 9.56 -6.49
CA PRO A 92 12.77 9.26 -6.92
C PRO A 92 13.24 7.96 -6.28
N TYR A 93 13.99 7.18 -7.05
CA TYR A 93 14.50 5.87 -6.68
C TYR A 93 15.99 5.73 -7.02
N PHE A 94 16.57 4.59 -6.65
CA PHE A 94 17.99 4.32 -6.85
C PHE A 94 18.37 4.34 -8.33
N SER A 95 19.64 4.67 -8.63
CA SER A 95 20.19 4.72 -10.00
C SER A 95 19.48 5.72 -10.94
N GLY A 96 18.87 6.77 -10.39
CA GLY A 96 18.20 7.82 -11.17
C GLY A 96 16.84 7.40 -11.74
N ASP A 97 16.30 6.27 -11.29
CA ASP A 97 14.98 5.79 -11.67
C ASP A 97 13.87 6.42 -10.81
N TYR A 98 12.62 6.10 -11.15
CA TYR A 98 11.45 6.51 -10.38
C TYR A 98 10.54 5.32 -10.09
N LEU A 99 9.80 5.42 -8.99
CA LEU A 99 8.68 4.54 -8.68
C LEU A 99 7.37 5.27 -8.98
N ALA A 100 6.42 4.60 -9.62
CA ALA A 100 5.03 5.03 -9.64
C ALA A 100 4.26 4.33 -8.53
N VAL A 101 3.45 5.09 -7.80
CA VAL A 101 2.78 4.63 -6.59
C VAL A 101 1.31 5.05 -6.61
N ALA A 102 0.40 4.08 -6.64
CA ALA A 102 -0.97 4.26 -6.21
C ALA A 102 -1.03 4.04 -4.70
N ALA A 103 -1.29 5.10 -3.93
CA ALA A 103 -1.32 5.06 -2.48
C ALA A 103 -2.72 5.38 -1.97
N SER A 104 -3.50 4.33 -1.73
CA SER A 104 -4.85 4.43 -1.20
C SER A 104 -4.84 4.66 0.30
N LEU A 105 -5.71 5.56 0.78
CA LEU A 105 -5.99 5.73 2.20
C LEU A 105 -6.81 4.57 2.80
N ASN A 106 -7.30 3.66 1.96
CA ASN A 106 -8.29 2.63 2.29
C ASN A 106 -7.67 1.24 2.12
N GLY A 107 -7.33 0.60 3.24
CA GLY A 107 -6.77 -0.75 3.29
C GLY A 107 -7.38 -1.54 4.44
N GLY A 108 -6.54 -2.06 5.33
CA GLY A 108 -6.96 -2.78 6.54
C GLY A 108 -7.76 -1.91 7.52
N ASN A 109 -7.60 -0.59 7.50
CA ASN A 109 -8.44 0.33 8.29
C ASN A 109 -9.92 0.23 7.92
N VAL A 110 -10.26 0.00 6.66
CA VAL A 110 -11.64 -0.23 6.22
C VAL A 110 -12.18 -1.54 6.79
N LEU A 111 -11.37 -2.61 6.77
CA LEU A 111 -11.73 -3.88 7.39
C LEU A 111 -11.93 -3.74 8.90
N ALA A 112 -11.08 -2.96 9.57
CA ALA A 112 -11.21 -2.65 11.00
C ALA A 112 -12.51 -1.87 11.29
N THR A 113 -12.81 -0.82 10.51
CA THR A 113 -14.07 -0.08 10.65
C THR A 113 -15.28 -0.96 10.40
N PHE A 114 -15.22 -1.87 9.43
CA PHE A 114 -16.31 -2.82 9.18
C PHE A 114 -16.50 -3.82 10.32
N VAL A 115 -15.41 -4.33 10.91
CA VAL A 115 -15.48 -5.23 12.07
C VAL A 115 -16.03 -4.51 13.29
N ASP A 116 -15.58 -3.29 13.57
CA ASP A 116 -16.11 -2.44 14.65
C ASP A 116 -17.61 -2.16 14.45
N MET A 117 -18.03 -1.87 13.20
CA MET A 117 -19.45 -1.71 12.87
C MET A 117 -20.27 -2.96 13.19
N VAL A 118 -19.79 -4.15 12.81
CA VAL A 118 -20.45 -5.43 13.13
C VAL A 118 -20.50 -5.67 14.64
N ALA A 119 -19.43 -5.33 15.37
CA ALA A 119 -19.38 -5.45 16.83
C ALA A 119 -20.46 -4.60 17.49
N ARG A 120 -20.57 -3.33 17.09
CA ARG A 120 -21.57 -2.37 17.60
C ARG A 120 -23.00 -2.83 17.32
N TRP A 121 -23.30 -3.26 16.09
CA TRP A 121 -24.63 -3.80 15.77
C TRP A 121 -24.97 -5.04 16.59
N THR A 122 -23.98 -5.90 16.86
CA THR A 122 -24.19 -7.09 17.67
C THR A 122 -24.48 -6.73 19.13
N GLU A 123 -23.79 -5.71 19.67
CA GLU A 123 -24.03 -5.15 20.99
C GLU A 123 -25.41 -4.48 21.10
N GLU A 124 -25.84 -3.73 20.08
CA GLU A 124 -27.19 -3.13 20.02
C GLU A 124 -28.30 -4.19 20.08
N LEU A 125 -28.02 -5.42 19.62
CA LEU A 125 -28.92 -6.58 19.72
C LEU A 125 -28.75 -7.38 21.02
N GLY A 126 -27.95 -6.90 21.96
CA GLY A 126 -27.74 -7.51 23.29
C GLY A 126 -26.70 -8.63 23.32
N LEU A 127 -25.85 -8.76 22.29
CA LEU A 127 -24.81 -9.77 22.21
C LEU A 127 -23.43 -9.13 22.28
N GLN A 128 -22.58 -9.64 23.18
CA GLN A 128 -21.18 -9.19 23.30
C GLN A 128 -20.27 -10.18 22.57
N VAL A 129 -19.56 -9.72 21.54
CA VAL A 129 -18.65 -10.55 20.74
C VAL A 129 -17.29 -9.88 20.66
N GLN A 130 -16.24 -10.61 21.01
CA GLN A 130 -14.88 -10.09 20.89
C GLN A 130 -14.51 -9.87 19.42
N GLU A 131 -13.80 -8.77 19.15
CA GLU A 131 -13.38 -8.35 17.81
C GLU A 131 -12.61 -9.44 17.05
N SER A 132 -11.69 -10.14 17.73
CA SER A 132 -10.92 -11.25 17.18
C SER A 132 -11.81 -12.42 16.70
N ALA A 133 -12.91 -12.66 17.39
CA ALA A 133 -13.90 -13.66 17.00
C ALA A 133 -14.71 -13.20 15.79
N ILE A 134 -15.01 -11.90 15.68
CA ILE A 134 -15.68 -11.31 14.51
C ILE A 134 -14.81 -11.48 13.27
N TYR A 135 -13.54 -11.08 13.32
CA TYR A 135 -12.59 -11.28 12.21
C TYR A 135 -12.59 -12.73 11.69
N THR A 136 -12.46 -13.68 12.62
CA THR A 136 -12.45 -15.12 12.28
C THR A 136 -13.76 -15.54 11.59
N LYS A 137 -14.91 -15.07 12.11
CA LYS A 137 -16.24 -15.43 11.58
C LYS A 137 -16.50 -14.80 10.22
N ILE A 138 -16.15 -13.52 10.00
CA ILE A 138 -16.40 -12.85 8.72
C ILE A 138 -15.52 -13.43 7.60
N ILE A 139 -14.25 -13.73 7.89
CA ILE A 139 -13.34 -14.37 6.94
C ILE A 139 -13.88 -15.75 6.57
N LYS A 140 -14.27 -16.56 7.56
CA LYS A 140 -14.87 -17.88 7.30
C LYS A 140 -16.16 -17.79 6.47
N ALA A 141 -17.04 -16.85 6.79
CA ALA A 141 -18.29 -16.65 6.07
C ALA A 141 -18.05 -16.24 4.61
N ALA A 142 -17.04 -15.39 4.36
CA ALA A 142 -16.66 -14.95 3.02
C ALA A 142 -15.95 -16.02 2.20
N LEU A 143 -15.13 -16.86 2.83
CA LEU A 143 -14.52 -18.03 2.19
C LEU A 143 -15.59 -19.04 1.72
N ALA A 144 -16.73 -19.12 2.41
CA ALA A 144 -17.86 -19.94 1.98
C ALA A 144 -18.65 -19.36 0.79
N GLN A 145 -18.39 -18.10 0.40
CA GLN A 145 -18.95 -17.50 -0.82
C GLN A 145 -17.92 -17.55 -1.94
N ASN A 146 -18.31 -18.02 -3.11
CA ASN A 146 -17.41 -18.02 -4.26
C ASN A 146 -17.28 -16.63 -4.88
N ASN A 147 -18.40 -15.91 -4.99
CA ASN A 147 -18.48 -14.56 -5.56
C ASN A 147 -19.58 -13.77 -4.84
N SER A 148 -19.61 -12.45 -5.05
CA SER A 148 -20.68 -11.55 -4.59
C SER A 148 -21.00 -10.57 -5.70
N LYS A 149 -22.29 -10.40 -6.03
CA LYS A 149 -22.71 -9.37 -7.01
C LYS A 149 -22.72 -7.96 -6.42
N LEU A 150 -22.76 -7.87 -5.10
CA LEU A 150 -22.68 -6.62 -4.34
C LEU A 150 -21.33 -5.95 -4.64
N SER A 151 -21.37 -4.65 -4.88
CA SER A 151 -20.17 -3.84 -5.16
C SER A 151 -19.96 -2.86 -4.03
N VAL A 152 -18.77 -2.89 -3.42
CA VAL A 152 -18.38 -1.94 -2.37
C VAL A 152 -17.26 -1.07 -2.90
N HIS A 153 -17.44 0.25 -2.88
CA HIS A 153 -16.36 1.21 -3.03
C HIS A 153 -15.94 1.68 -1.63
N PRO A 154 -14.83 1.18 -1.07
CA PRO A 154 -14.52 1.32 0.35
C PRO A 154 -13.81 2.63 0.72
N THR A 155 -14.13 3.74 0.06
CA THR A 155 -13.44 5.03 0.25
C THR A 155 -13.94 5.80 1.48
N ILE A 156 -14.06 5.14 2.64
CA ILE A 156 -14.58 5.76 3.88
C ILE A 156 -13.63 6.81 4.45
N PHE A 157 -12.34 6.77 4.08
CA PHE A 157 -11.34 7.78 4.43
C PHE A 157 -11.03 8.76 3.28
N GLY A 158 -11.86 8.76 2.23
CA GLY A 158 -11.60 9.51 0.99
C GLY A 158 -10.36 9.02 0.27
N GLU A 159 -9.92 9.75 -0.76
CA GLU A 159 -8.63 9.52 -1.41
C GLU A 159 -7.88 10.84 -1.63
N ARG A 160 -6.55 10.79 -1.66
CA ARG A 160 -5.72 12.01 -1.77
C ARG A 160 -6.04 12.84 -3.02
N HIS A 161 -6.35 12.15 -4.11
CA HIS A 161 -6.63 12.75 -5.41
C HIS A 161 -8.11 13.16 -5.56
N ILE A 162 -9.01 12.62 -4.73
CA ILE A 162 -10.44 12.98 -4.68
C ILE A 162 -10.90 12.95 -3.20
N PRO A 163 -10.58 13.99 -2.40
CA PRO A 163 -10.82 13.97 -0.95
C PRO A 163 -12.29 13.87 -0.56
N GLU A 164 -13.19 14.39 -1.39
CA GLU A 164 -14.64 14.43 -1.15
C GLU A 164 -15.34 13.10 -1.51
N GLN A 165 -14.60 12.10 -2.00
CA GLN A 165 -15.21 10.83 -2.39
C GLN A 165 -15.64 10.03 -1.17
N MET A 166 -16.93 9.69 -1.11
CA MET A 166 -17.51 8.87 -0.05
C MET A 166 -17.64 7.41 -0.47
N ALA A 167 -17.59 6.50 0.51
CA ALA A 167 -17.85 5.09 0.26
C ALA A 167 -19.27 4.85 -0.23
N SER A 168 -19.45 3.80 -1.03
CA SER A 168 -20.77 3.40 -1.54
C SER A 168 -20.91 1.89 -1.64
N VAL A 169 -22.16 1.42 -1.53
CA VAL A 169 -22.54 0.03 -1.77
C VAL A 169 -23.63 0.02 -2.83
N THR A 170 -23.42 -0.72 -3.91
CA THR A 170 -24.34 -0.84 -5.04
C THR A 170 -24.58 -2.31 -5.39
N ASN A 171 -25.53 -2.57 -6.32
CA ASN A 171 -25.94 -3.92 -6.71
C ASN A 171 -26.40 -4.81 -5.53
N ILE A 172 -27.17 -4.22 -4.62
CA ILE A 172 -27.73 -4.92 -3.48
C ILE A 172 -28.90 -5.79 -3.96
N ALA A 173 -28.72 -7.11 -3.94
CA ALA A 173 -29.76 -8.10 -4.21
C ALA A 173 -30.01 -8.95 -2.97
N VAL A 174 -31.24 -9.46 -2.82
CA VAL A 174 -31.64 -10.27 -1.65
C VAL A 174 -30.72 -11.50 -1.45
N SER A 175 -30.18 -12.06 -2.54
CA SER A 175 -29.23 -13.17 -2.52
C SER A 175 -27.87 -12.85 -1.89
N ASP A 176 -27.44 -11.59 -1.90
CA ASP A 176 -26.07 -11.16 -1.63
C ASP A 176 -25.95 -10.39 -0.28
N LEU A 177 -26.91 -10.55 0.63
CA LEU A 177 -26.99 -9.81 1.90
C LEU A 177 -26.30 -10.50 3.10
N SER A 178 -25.64 -11.64 2.88
CA SER A 178 -24.93 -12.34 3.96
C SER A 178 -23.65 -11.60 4.36
N LEU A 179 -23.22 -11.78 5.61
CA LEU A 179 -21.96 -11.22 6.10
C LEU A 179 -20.77 -11.66 5.23
N GLY A 180 -20.82 -12.88 4.68
CA GLY A 180 -19.82 -13.38 3.75
C GLY A 180 -19.80 -12.65 2.40
N HIS A 181 -20.97 -12.36 1.83
CA HIS A 181 -21.08 -11.63 0.57
C HIS A 181 -20.58 -10.19 0.70
N VAL A 182 -20.94 -9.51 1.79
CA VAL A 182 -20.48 -8.14 2.08
C VAL A 182 -18.96 -8.11 2.32
N THR A 183 -18.44 -9.03 3.14
CA THR A 183 -17.00 -9.10 3.43
C THR A 183 -16.17 -9.39 2.17
N ARG A 184 -16.64 -10.31 1.31
CA ARG A 184 -15.96 -10.58 0.03
C ARG A 184 -16.00 -9.39 -0.91
N ALA A 185 -17.15 -8.73 -1.04
CA ALA A 185 -17.27 -7.52 -1.85
C ALA A 185 -16.41 -6.36 -1.30
N LEU A 186 -16.27 -6.24 0.02
CA LEU A 186 -15.39 -5.27 0.66
C LEU A 186 -13.91 -5.54 0.35
N CYS A 187 -13.47 -6.79 0.47
CA CYS A 187 -12.10 -7.18 0.11
C CYS A 187 -11.82 -6.92 -1.37
N ARG A 188 -12.77 -7.25 -2.26
CA ARG A 188 -12.67 -6.96 -3.69
C ARG A 188 -12.56 -5.45 -3.95
N GLY A 189 -13.41 -4.67 -3.29
CA GLY A 189 -13.43 -3.21 -3.39
C GLY A 189 -12.11 -2.54 -3.00
N ILE A 190 -11.39 -3.07 -2.00
CA ILE A 190 -10.06 -2.54 -1.61
C ILE A 190 -9.07 -2.70 -2.76
N VAL A 191 -9.09 -3.84 -3.43
CA VAL A 191 -8.21 -4.13 -4.57
C VAL A 191 -8.63 -3.35 -5.80
N GLU A 192 -9.93 -3.31 -6.11
CA GLU A 192 -10.50 -2.52 -7.21
C GLU A 192 -10.18 -1.03 -7.07
N ASN A 193 -10.15 -0.50 -5.84
CA ASN A 193 -9.78 0.89 -5.56
C ASN A 193 -8.30 1.17 -5.89
N LEU A 194 -7.39 0.22 -5.68
CA LEU A 194 -6.01 0.37 -6.18
C LEU A 194 -5.94 0.30 -7.70
N CYS A 195 -6.72 -0.59 -8.32
CA CYS A 195 -6.79 -0.71 -9.77
C CYS A 195 -7.45 0.50 -10.46
N SER A 196 -8.33 1.24 -9.77
CA SER A 196 -8.87 2.49 -10.29
C SER A 196 -7.80 3.59 -10.34
N MET A 197 -6.85 3.58 -9.39
CA MET A 197 -5.72 4.51 -9.36
C MET A 197 -4.61 4.14 -10.35
N LEU A 198 -4.21 2.87 -10.37
CA LEU A 198 -3.18 2.34 -11.27
C LEU A 198 -3.73 1.08 -11.98
N PRO A 199 -4.34 1.24 -13.16
CA PRO A 199 -5.02 0.16 -13.86
C PRO A 199 -4.10 -0.99 -14.25
N VAL A 200 -4.63 -2.21 -14.22
CA VAL A 200 -3.94 -3.44 -14.64
C VAL A 200 -3.33 -3.30 -16.04
N GLN A 201 -4.05 -2.66 -16.97
CA GLN A 201 -3.56 -2.40 -18.32
C GLN A 201 -2.25 -1.60 -18.32
N ARG A 202 -2.13 -0.60 -17.43
CA ARG A 202 -0.89 0.19 -17.27
C ARG A 202 0.23 -0.66 -16.70
N LEU A 203 -0.06 -1.58 -15.77
CA LEU A 203 0.93 -2.52 -15.25
C LEU A 203 1.48 -3.42 -16.36
N MET A 204 0.60 -3.91 -17.25
CA MET A 204 1.03 -4.70 -18.41
C MET A 204 1.89 -3.90 -19.38
N GLU A 205 1.52 -2.66 -19.69
CA GLU A 205 2.29 -1.74 -20.54
C GLU A 205 3.68 -1.43 -19.95
N MET A 206 3.78 -1.40 -18.63
CA MET A 206 5.04 -1.23 -17.89
C MET A 206 5.85 -2.53 -17.78
N GLY A 207 5.35 -3.64 -18.34
CA GLY A 207 6.05 -4.92 -18.37
C GLY A 207 6.03 -5.68 -17.05
N VAL A 208 5.06 -5.39 -16.16
CA VAL A 208 4.92 -6.13 -14.89
C VAL A 208 4.69 -7.62 -15.17
N ARG A 209 5.41 -8.48 -14.44
CA ARG A 209 5.37 -9.95 -14.58
C ARG A 209 4.83 -10.67 -13.36
N ARG A 210 4.95 -10.08 -12.17
CA ARG A 210 4.43 -10.63 -10.92
C ARG A 210 4.15 -9.53 -9.91
N ILE A 211 3.35 -9.86 -8.91
CA ILE A 211 3.08 -9.00 -7.75
C ILE A 211 3.75 -9.61 -6.52
N LEU A 212 4.51 -8.80 -5.79
CA LEU A 212 5.03 -9.12 -4.47
C LEU A 212 4.04 -8.58 -3.43
N GLY A 213 3.27 -9.47 -2.83
CA GLY A 213 2.23 -9.15 -1.87
C GLY A 213 2.75 -9.13 -0.43
N SER A 214 2.61 -8.00 0.25
CA SER A 214 2.98 -7.81 1.65
C SER A 214 1.90 -7.09 2.45
N GLY A 215 2.14 -6.93 3.75
CA GLY A 215 1.28 -6.15 4.64
C GLY A 215 0.39 -7.01 5.53
N SER A 216 0.14 -6.49 6.74
CA SER A 216 -0.50 -7.24 7.81
C SER A 216 -1.94 -7.67 7.51
N ALA A 217 -2.70 -6.83 6.80
CA ALA A 217 -4.07 -7.13 6.42
C ALA A 217 -4.10 -8.22 5.34
N LEU A 218 -3.22 -8.14 4.33
CA LEU A 218 -3.11 -9.14 3.28
C LEU A 218 -2.66 -10.50 3.82
N ALA A 219 -1.67 -10.51 4.73
CA ALA A 219 -1.14 -11.75 5.32
C ALA A 219 -2.19 -12.52 6.16
N ARG A 220 -3.07 -11.79 6.86
CA ARG A 220 -4.06 -12.36 7.79
C ARG A 220 -5.42 -12.63 7.17
N ASN A 221 -5.68 -12.16 5.95
CA ASN A 221 -6.98 -12.27 5.30
C ASN A 221 -6.88 -13.05 3.98
N GLU A 222 -7.24 -14.33 4.02
CA GLU A 222 -7.25 -15.19 2.84
C GLU A 222 -8.26 -14.75 1.76
N VAL A 223 -9.38 -14.15 2.15
CA VAL A 223 -10.37 -13.62 1.19
C VAL A 223 -9.74 -12.49 0.38
N LEU A 224 -9.03 -11.58 1.05
CA LEU A 224 -8.32 -10.49 0.38
C LEU A 224 -7.25 -11.01 -0.59
N ARG A 225 -6.51 -12.07 -0.21
CA ARG A 225 -5.56 -12.74 -1.12
C ARG A 225 -6.26 -13.32 -2.35
N GLN A 226 -7.38 -14.02 -2.17
CA GLN A 226 -8.16 -14.54 -3.28
C GLN A 226 -8.66 -13.43 -4.23
N GLU A 227 -9.09 -12.28 -3.70
CA GLU A 227 -9.52 -11.17 -4.56
C GLU A 227 -8.35 -10.49 -5.29
N VAL A 228 -7.18 -10.38 -4.66
CA VAL A 228 -5.94 -9.94 -5.33
C VAL A 228 -5.62 -10.87 -6.50
N GLU A 229 -5.58 -12.18 -6.28
CA GLU A 229 -5.28 -13.18 -7.30
C GLU A 229 -6.32 -13.24 -8.43
N ARG A 230 -7.57 -12.85 -8.15
CA ARG A 230 -8.65 -12.79 -9.16
C ARG A 230 -8.56 -11.54 -10.03
N ILE A 231 -8.25 -10.40 -9.43
CA ILE A 231 -8.25 -9.11 -10.12
C ILE A 231 -6.97 -8.91 -10.92
N PHE A 232 -5.82 -9.29 -10.35
CA PHE A 232 -4.55 -9.15 -11.02
C PHE A 232 -4.24 -10.40 -11.86
N PRO A 233 -3.98 -10.26 -13.17
CA PRO A 233 -3.66 -11.37 -14.05
C PRO A 233 -2.19 -11.80 -13.96
N PHE A 234 -1.53 -11.48 -12.85
CA PHE A 234 -0.12 -11.77 -12.61
C PHE A 234 0.01 -12.77 -11.47
N PRO A 235 1.02 -13.67 -11.50
CA PRO A 235 1.38 -14.44 -10.33
C PRO A 235 1.64 -13.55 -9.12
N VAL A 236 1.08 -13.92 -7.97
CA VAL A 236 1.28 -13.20 -6.70
C VAL A 236 2.18 -14.04 -5.79
N VAL A 237 3.23 -13.42 -5.28
CA VAL A 237 4.18 -14.03 -4.36
C VAL A 237 4.03 -13.35 -3.00
N TYR A 238 3.69 -14.13 -1.98
CA TYR A 238 3.57 -13.67 -0.60
C TYR A 238 4.80 -14.06 0.23
N GLY A 239 4.99 -13.38 1.37
CA GLY A 239 6.00 -13.78 2.36
C GLY A 239 7.39 -13.20 2.13
N LYS A 240 7.55 -12.25 1.20
CA LYS A 240 8.70 -11.34 1.22
C LYS A 240 8.41 -10.22 2.21
N ASP A 241 9.18 -10.19 3.29
CA ASP A 241 9.12 -9.07 4.22
C ASP A 241 9.59 -7.79 3.52
N VAL A 242 8.83 -6.72 3.74
CA VAL A 242 9.10 -5.38 3.25
C VAL A 242 9.63 -4.61 4.45
N ASP A 243 10.93 -4.32 4.49
CA ASP A 243 11.60 -3.74 5.64
C ASP A 243 12.58 -2.63 5.22
N ALA A 244 12.29 -1.41 5.68
CA ALA A 244 13.11 -0.24 5.39
C ALA A 244 14.54 -0.33 5.94
N ALA A 245 14.75 -0.97 7.10
CA ALA A 245 16.07 -1.11 7.69
C ALA A 245 16.93 -2.09 6.88
N VAL A 246 16.34 -3.20 6.41
CA VAL A 246 17.01 -4.12 5.48
C VAL A 246 17.36 -3.40 4.19
N GLY A 247 16.41 -2.67 3.60
CA GLY A 247 16.65 -1.90 2.38
C GLY A 247 17.75 -0.86 2.54
N ALA A 248 17.76 -0.12 3.66
CA ALA A 248 18.80 0.85 3.94
C ALA A 248 20.18 0.20 4.08
N ALA A 249 20.25 -0.97 4.73
CA ALA A 249 21.49 -1.74 4.86
C ALA A 249 22.00 -2.28 3.51
N MET A 250 21.12 -2.64 2.57
CA MET A 250 21.50 -3.11 1.25
C MET A 250 22.08 -2.03 0.34
N VAL A 251 21.78 -0.76 0.61
CA VAL A 251 22.26 0.40 -0.18
C VAL A 251 23.67 0.84 0.25
N MET A 252 24.08 0.49 1.48
CA MET A 252 25.33 0.90 2.13
C MET A 252 26.48 -0.07 1.88
#